data_AF-A0A847YSH1-F1
#
_entry.id   AF-A0A847YSH1-F1
#
_cell.length_a   1.000
_cell.length_b   1.000
_cell.length_c   1.000
_cell.angle_alpha   90.00
_cell.angle_beta   90.00
_cell.angle_gamma   90.00
#
_symmetry.space_group_name_H-M   'P 1'
#
loop_
_entity.id
_entity.type
_entity.pdbx_description
1 polymer ?
#
loop_
_entity_poly.entity_id
_entity_poly.type
_entity_poly.pdbx_seq_one_letter_code
_entity_poly.pdbx_strand_id
1 'polypeptide(L)'
;LASWGSSELKCSLDGCRESVIAESVCNRMNDNMLYKSYRVQRGEFLCGVCLLKRHGKRGSEEYFFSTSHVAALPLLERLTGQHRPFVEEYFGKLKELGISPDDLDTVRPPHPVFGPHDGHLLYEERFREFFFKEKEKVLLAQKALREFREKAFDDKKPLPYYALLIADGDHMGKVIDAQRTPEKHRELSRIQSSFAVEARRIVRENKGSLVYSGGDDVLALIPLHKVLDCACSLSEAFRLRLAGFKGDDDGKEISPTLSIGIAVAHHLEPLSDVLEMARRAEKAAKSVPGKNALAVTLSKRSGSERTVKGTWGELDRQLKWLVNLHRNEAVPDGAAYELHDLARRLETPGEELKGTLQKAACAEARRILRRKKARRGTERIAVEVLSGLEALLEEGGFSFEKLKQLADSLIIAREFAAAMDLANALPFPVSTGEVVKK
;
A
#
# COMPACT_ATOMS: atom_id res chain seq x y z
N LEU A 1 7.20 -13.77 -46.24
CA LEU A 1 6.33 -13.88 -45.05
C LEU A 1 7.23 -13.82 -43.82
N ALA A 2 7.49 -12.63 -43.28
CA ALA A 2 8.13 -12.53 -41.97
C ALA A 2 7.07 -12.96 -40.94
N SER A 3 7.30 -14.08 -40.25
CA SER A 3 6.46 -14.45 -39.11
C SER A 3 6.67 -13.39 -38.04
N TRP A 4 5.59 -12.74 -37.60
CA TRP A 4 5.60 -11.76 -36.50
C TRP A 4 5.83 -12.41 -35.12
N GLY A 5 6.63 -13.46 -35.08
CA GLY A 5 6.96 -14.23 -33.88
C GLY A 5 8.16 -15.12 -34.14
N SER A 6 9.17 -14.97 -33.29
CA SER A 6 10.26 -15.94 -33.15
C SER A 6 9.73 -17.20 -32.44
N SER A 7 10.29 -18.37 -32.74
CA SER A 7 10.03 -19.62 -32.00
C SER A 7 10.70 -19.65 -30.62
N GLU A 8 11.52 -18.63 -30.32
CA GLU A 8 12.21 -18.52 -29.04
C GLU A 8 11.22 -18.28 -27.88
N LEU A 9 11.54 -18.89 -26.74
CA LEU A 9 10.77 -18.72 -25.51
C LEU A 9 10.75 -17.26 -25.08
N LYS A 10 9.61 -16.80 -24.55
CA LYS A 10 9.47 -15.44 -24.02
C LYS A 10 10.00 -15.33 -22.60
N CYS A 11 10.42 -14.12 -22.25
CA CYS A 11 10.86 -13.78 -20.91
C CYS A 11 9.73 -13.99 -19.90
N SER A 12 9.97 -14.76 -18.84
CA SER A 12 9.03 -15.04 -17.75
C SER A 12 8.65 -13.81 -16.93
N LEU A 13 9.46 -12.74 -16.95
CA LEU A 13 9.20 -11.52 -16.18
C LEU A 13 8.45 -10.45 -16.97
N ASP A 14 8.80 -10.23 -18.24
CA ASP A 14 8.17 -9.18 -19.05
C ASP A 14 7.14 -9.71 -20.05
N GLY A 15 7.15 -11.01 -20.35
CA GLY A 15 6.23 -11.66 -21.29
C GLY A 15 6.33 -11.18 -22.74
N CYS A 16 7.17 -10.20 -23.05
CA CYS A 16 7.21 -9.52 -24.34
C CYS A 16 8.45 -9.93 -25.16
N ARG A 17 9.62 -9.90 -24.53
CA ARG A 17 10.91 -10.08 -25.22
C ARG A 17 11.31 -11.54 -25.27
N GLU A 18 12.05 -11.92 -26.30
CA GLU A 18 12.69 -13.22 -26.41
C GLU A 18 13.71 -13.43 -25.27
N SER A 19 13.74 -14.65 -24.73
CA SER A 19 14.77 -15.10 -23.79
C SER A 19 16.13 -15.12 -24.48
N VAL A 20 17.17 -14.71 -23.77
CA VAL A 20 18.57 -14.91 -24.21
C VAL A 20 19.18 -16.15 -23.56
N ILE A 21 18.45 -16.79 -22.64
CA ILE A 21 18.79 -18.10 -22.07
C ILE A 21 18.14 -19.17 -22.95
N ALA A 22 18.96 -19.91 -23.69
CA ALA A 22 18.48 -20.99 -24.55
C ALA A 22 17.95 -22.17 -23.73
N GLU A 23 16.89 -22.82 -24.21
CA GLU A 23 16.28 -23.99 -23.54
C GLU A 23 17.29 -25.13 -23.32
N SER A 24 18.22 -25.31 -24.26
CA SER A 24 19.30 -26.30 -24.16
C SER A 24 20.25 -26.06 -22.98
N VAL A 25 20.36 -24.82 -22.48
CA VAL A 25 21.13 -24.48 -21.28
C VAL A 25 20.37 -24.91 -20.03
N CYS A 26 19.08 -24.61 -19.95
CA CYS A 26 18.20 -25.01 -18.85
C CYS A 26 18.10 -26.52 -18.69
N ASN A 27 18.10 -27.26 -19.80
CA ASN A 27 18.03 -28.73 -19.78
C ASN A 27 19.35 -29.39 -19.33
N ARG A 28 20.50 -28.76 -19.58
CA ARG A 28 21.83 -29.30 -19.24
C ARG A 28 22.28 -28.96 -17.81
N MET A 29 21.91 -27.78 -17.31
CA MET A 29 22.35 -27.31 -16.00
C MET A 29 21.42 -27.79 -14.88
N ASN A 30 21.99 -28.15 -13.73
CA ASN A 30 21.20 -28.31 -12.51
C ASN A 30 20.82 -26.95 -11.91
N ASP A 31 19.88 -26.94 -10.97
CA ASP A 31 19.30 -25.71 -10.42
C ASP A 31 20.35 -24.79 -9.77
N ASN A 32 21.36 -25.37 -9.12
CA ASN A 32 22.47 -24.63 -8.52
C ASN A 32 23.33 -23.94 -9.60
N MET A 33 23.63 -24.62 -10.71
CA MET A 33 24.38 -24.04 -11.82
C MET A 33 23.62 -22.92 -12.53
N LEU A 34 22.30 -23.08 -12.71
CA LEU A 34 21.43 -22.05 -13.28
C LEU A 34 21.39 -20.81 -12.39
N TYR A 35 21.21 -21.00 -11.08
CA TYR A 35 21.20 -19.91 -10.13
C TYR A 35 22.55 -19.18 -10.07
N LYS A 36 23.67 -19.92 -10.06
CA LYS A 36 25.02 -19.31 -10.06
C LYS A 36 25.32 -18.50 -11.32
N SER A 37 24.93 -19.01 -12.49
CA SER A 37 25.27 -18.40 -13.77
C SER A 37 24.34 -17.25 -14.14
N TYR A 38 23.03 -17.44 -13.92
CA TYR A 38 21.98 -16.55 -14.45
C TYR A 38 21.05 -15.99 -13.36
N ARG A 39 21.18 -16.47 -12.11
CA ARG A 39 20.27 -16.14 -11.00
C ARG A 39 18.80 -16.40 -11.33
N VAL A 40 18.54 -17.50 -12.05
CA VAL A 40 17.19 -17.96 -12.42
C VAL A 40 16.90 -19.32 -11.82
N GLN A 41 15.61 -19.60 -11.64
CA GLN A 41 15.13 -20.94 -11.32
C GLN A 41 14.85 -21.75 -12.59
N ARG A 42 14.75 -23.07 -12.46
CA ARG A 42 14.38 -23.95 -13.58
C ARG A 42 12.97 -23.59 -14.07
N GLY A 43 12.83 -23.33 -15.37
CA GLY A 43 11.58 -22.87 -15.97
C GLY A 43 11.42 -21.35 -16.02
N GLU A 44 12.35 -20.59 -15.43
CA GLU A 44 12.42 -19.14 -15.58
C GLU A 44 13.36 -18.79 -16.75
N PHE A 45 12.83 -18.09 -17.74
CA PHE A 45 13.56 -17.64 -18.94
C PHE A 45 13.62 -16.12 -18.94
N LEU A 46 14.79 -15.53 -19.15
CA LEU A 46 14.95 -14.07 -19.05
C LEU A 46 15.50 -13.48 -20.36
N CYS A 47 14.92 -12.36 -20.78
CA CYS A 47 15.50 -11.53 -21.83
C CYS A 47 16.75 -10.79 -21.32
N GLY A 48 17.56 -10.23 -22.23
CA GLY A 48 18.78 -9.49 -21.86
C GLY A 48 18.53 -8.34 -20.87
N VAL A 49 17.41 -7.63 -21.00
CA VAL A 49 17.03 -6.54 -20.07
C VAL A 49 16.73 -7.08 -18.67
N CYS A 50 16.02 -8.21 -18.57
CA CYS A 50 15.67 -8.81 -17.29
C CYS A 50 16.88 -9.45 -16.60
N LEU A 51 17.80 -10.05 -17.36
CA LEU A 51 19.10 -10.47 -16.84
C LEU A 51 19.91 -9.29 -16.32
N LEU A 52 19.98 -8.19 -17.08
CA LEU A 52 20.66 -6.97 -16.64
C LEU A 52 20.06 -6.46 -15.31
N LYS A 53 18.73 -6.45 -15.17
CA LYS A 53 18.07 -6.08 -13.91
C LYS A 53 18.38 -7.04 -12.77
N ARG A 54 18.44 -8.35 -13.03
CA ARG A 54 18.72 -9.40 -12.03
C ARG A 54 20.17 -9.38 -11.54
N HIS A 55 21.11 -9.06 -12.43
CA HIS A 55 22.54 -8.94 -12.12
C HIS A 55 22.98 -7.53 -11.74
N GLY A 56 22.11 -6.53 -11.92
CA GLY A 56 22.36 -5.14 -11.53
C GLY A 56 22.79 -5.08 -10.07
N LYS A 57 24.06 -4.73 -9.85
CA LYS A 57 24.60 -4.52 -8.51
C LYS A 57 24.11 -3.18 -8.01
N ARG A 58 23.46 -3.20 -6.85
CA ARG A 58 23.05 -2.00 -6.13
C ARG A 58 24.24 -1.46 -5.34
N GLY A 59 24.26 -0.16 -5.08
CA GLY A 59 25.22 0.41 -4.14
C GLY A 59 25.07 -0.22 -2.75
N SER A 60 26.11 -0.13 -1.91
CA SER A 60 26.11 -0.68 -0.54
C SER A 60 25.04 -0.09 0.38
N GLU A 61 24.32 0.95 -0.03
CA GLU A 61 23.25 1.59 0.75
C GLU A 61 21.85 1.42 0.13
N GLU A 62 21.75 0.73 -1.00
CA GLU A 62 20.51 0.62 -1.78
C GLU A 62 19.85 -0.74 -1.58
N TYR A 63 19.02 -0.81 -0.54
CA TYR A 63 18.28 -2.01 -0.18
C TYR A 63 16.77 -1.80 -0.30
N PHE A 64 16.10 -2.83 -0.78
CA PHE A 64 14.66 -2.86 -0.96
C PHE A 64 14.12 -4.04 -0.20
N PHE A 65 13.18 -3.78 0.70
CA PHE A 65 12.43 -4.85 1.33
C PHE A 65 11.56 -5.56 0.30
N SER A 66 11.43 -6.88 0.44
CA SER A 66 10.40 -7.60 -0.31
C SER A 66 9.00 -7.09 0.10
N THR A 67 8.01 -7.24 -0.78
CA THR A 67 6.61 -6.93 -0.46
C THR A 67 6.13 -7.65 0.79
N SER A 68 6.65 -8.86 1.02
CA SER A 68 6.31 -9.71 2.18
C SER A 68 6.94 -9.18 3.46
N HIS A 69 8.17 -8.70 3.41
CA HIS A 69 8.79 -8.01 4.53
C HIS A 69 8.03 -6.74 4.88
N VAL A 70 7.69 -5.91 3.89
CA VAL A 70 6.90 -4.67 4.12
C VAL A 70 5.54 -4.97 4.74
N ALA A 71 4.85 -6.01 4.27
CA ALA A 71 3.58 -6.46 4.84
C ALA A 71 3.72 -7.02 6.27
N ALA A 72 4.86 -7.65 6.59
CA ALA A 72 5.11 -8.21 7.92
C ALA A 72 5.60 -7.19 8.96
N LEU A 73 6.03 -5.99 8.54
CA LEU A 73 6.56 -4.96 9.44
C LEU A 73 5.64 -4.60 10.62
N PRO A 74 4.30 -4.49 10.48
CA PRO A 74 3.42 -4.29 11.63
C PRO A 74 3.59 -5.35 12.73
N LEU A 75 3.79 -6.62 12.38
CA LEU A 75 4.03 -7.68 13.36
C LEU A 75 5.45 -7.60 13.94
N LEU A 76 6.44 -7.32 13.09
CA LEU A 76 7.85 -7.24 13.48
C LEU A 76 8.12 -6.12 14.49
N GLU A 77 7.37 -5.01 14.43
CA GLU A 77 7.48 -3.92 15.41
C GLU A 77 7.18 -4.33 16.85
N ARG A 78 6.53 -5.48 17.07
CA ARG A 78 6.29 -6.04 18.41
C ARG A 78 7.54 -6.66 19.04
N LEU A 79 8.55 -7.00 18.24
CA LEU A 79 9.74 -7.67 18.73
C LEU A 79 10.62 -6.72 19.54
N THR A 80 10.65 -6.94 20.84
CA THR A 80 11.62 -6.35 21.77
C THR A 80 12.83 -7.26 22.00
N GLY A 81 13.88 -6.76 22.67
CA GLY A 81 15.09 -7.53 22.99
C GLY A 81 14.85 -8.83 23.75
N GLN A 82 13.73 -8.95 24.47
CA GLN A 82 13.34 -10.18 25.19
C GLN A 82 13.02 -11.35 24.26
N HIS A 83 12.66 -11.08 23.00
CA HIS A 83 12.30 -12.11 22.03
C HIS A 83 13.49 -12.66 21.24
N ARG A 84 14.71 -12.12 21.42
CA ARG A 84 15.93 -12.57 20.72
C ARG A 84 16.17 -14.08 20.82
N PRO A 85 16.05 -14.72 22.00
CA PRO A 85 16.25 -16.17 22.09
C PRO A 85 15.26 -16.97 21.24
N PHE A 86 14.01 -16.52 21.13
CA PHE A 86 12.99 -17.19 20.30
C PHE A 86 13.27 -17.03 18.80
N VAL A 87 13.78 -15.87 18.40
CA VAL A 87 14.25 -15.62 17.03
C VAL A 87 15.43 -16.54 16.70
N GLU A 88 16.43 -16.62 17.57
CA GLU A 88 17.60 -17.49 17.40
C GLU A 88 17.21 -18.97 17.34
N GLU A 89 16.31 -19.42 18.22
CA GLU A 89 15.77 -20.79 18.21
C GLU A 89 15.07 -21.10 16.87
N TYR A 90 14.22 -20.18 16.40
CA TYR A 90 13.46 -20.34 15.16
C TYR A 90 14.39 -20.44 13.93
N PHE A 91 15.33 -19.51 13.80
CA PHE A 91 16.28 -19.53 12.68
C PHE A 91 17.32 -20.66 12.79
N GLY A 92 17.64 -21.12 14.01
CA GLY A 92 18.41 -22.35 14.23
C GLY A 92 17.73 -23.57 13.62
N LYS A 93 16.43 -23.76 13.91
CA LYS A 93 15.62 -24.84 13.32
C LYS A 93 15.57 -24.75 11.78
N LEU A 94 15.42 -23.55 11.22
CA LEU A 94 15.42 -23.38 9.76
C LEU A 94 16.76 -23.77 9.12
N LYS A 95 17.88 -23.44 9.77
CA LYS A 95 19.23 -23.85 9.32
C LYS A 95 19.41 -25.37 9.40
N GLU A 96 18.96 -26.00 10.48
CA GLU A 96 18.97 -27.47 10.64
C GLU A 96 18.16 -28.19 9.56
N LEU A 97 17.05 -27.60 9.11
CA LEU A 97 16.26 -28.13 7.98
C LEU A 97 16.96 -27.97 6.62
N GLY A 98 18.03 -27.17 6.55
CA GLY A 98 18.88 -27.01 5.38
C GLY A 98 18.69 -25.70 4.61
N ILE A 99 18.04 -24.68 5.17
CA ILE A 99 18.00 -23.35 4.54
C ILE A 99 19.36 -22.66 4.75
N SER A 100 19.97 -22.19 3.66
CA SER A 100 21.30 -21.60 3.71
C SER A 100 21.30 -20.22 4.40
N PRO A 101 22.41 -19.77 5.01
CA PRO A 101 22.51 -18.41 5.54
C PRO A 101 22.25 -17.32 4.48
N ASP A 102 22.70 -17.53 3.24
CA ASP A 102 22.50 -16.57 2.14
C ASP A 102 21.01 -16.38 1.81
N ASP A 103 20.21 -17.46 1.94
CA ASP A 103 18.76 -17.42 1.73
C ASP A 103 18.01 -16.80 2.91
N LEU A 104 18.58 -16.88 4.13
CA LEU A 104 18.01 -16.31 5.34
C LEU A 104 18.37 -14.84 5.53
N ASP A 105 19.55 -14.39 5.12
CA ASP A 105 20.13 -13.09 5.50
C ASP A 105 19.95 -12.02 4.41
N THR A 106 18.73 -11.91 3.88
CA THR A 106 18.41 -11.15 2.66
C THR A 106 18.02 -9.68 2.89
N VAL A 107 17.76 -9.26 4.13
CA VAL A 107 17.31 -7.90 4.47
C VAL A 107 18.44 -7.02 4.98
N ARG A 108 18.46 -5.78 4.49
CA ARG A 108 19.36 -4.72 4.95
C ARG A 108 18.61 -3.37 4.94
N PRO A 109 18.84 -2.47 5.93
CA PRO A 109 19.52 -2.77 7.19
C PRO A 109 18.77 -3.85 7.99
N PRO A 110 19.47 -4.65 8.82
CA PRO A 110 18.84 -5.71 9.60
C PRO A 110 17.87 -5.11 10.62
N HIS A 111 16.78 -5.84 10.89
CA HIS A 111 15.86 -5.52 11.96
C HIS A 111 16.57 -5.69 13.32
N PRO A 112 16.35 -4.82 14.33
CA PRO A 112 17.09 -4.85 15.60
C PRO A 112 17.00 -6.15 16.42
N VAL A 113 15.96 -6.95 16.18
CA VAL A 113 15.69 -8.22 16.88
C VAL A 113 15.62 -9.38 15.88
N PHE A 114 14.72 -9.30 14.90
CA PHE A 114 14.59 -10.25 13.79
C PHE A 114 15.83 -10.35 12.86
N GLY A 115 16.83 -9.48 13.03
CA GLY A 115 18.09 -9.58 12.29
C GLY A 115 17.95 -9.33 10.79
N PRO A 116 18.85 -9.89 9.96
CA PRO A 116 18.86 -9.71 8.52
C PRO A 116 17.77 -10.53 7.79
N HIS A 117 16.78 -11.06 8.50
CA HIS A 117 15.82 -12.01 7.96
C HIS A 117 14.62 -11.33 7.30
N ASP A 118 14.20 -11.85 6.14
CA ASP A 118 13.03 -11.33 5.42
C ASP A 118 11.72 -11.77 6.07
N GLY A 119 10.72 -10.87 6.06
CA GLY A 119 9.43 -11.14 6.68
C GLY A 119 8.62 -12.20 5.95
N HIS A 120 9.00 -12.59 4.73
CA HIS A 120 8.42 -13.74 4.04
C HIS A 120 8.51 -15.05 4.85
N LEU A 121 9.47 -15.18 5.77
CA LEU A 121 9.63 -16.33 6.66
C LEU A 121 8.53 -16.40 7.74
N LEU A 122 7.73 -15.33 7.89
CA LEU A 122 6.57 -15.31 8.79
C LEU A 122 5.28 -15.83 8.15
N TYR A 123 5.32 -16.30 6.89
CA TYR A 123 4.18 -16.81 6.15
C TYR A 123 4.35 -18.31 5.85
N GLU A 124 3.40 -19.13 6.32
CA GLU A 124 3.49 -20.59 6.25
C GLU A 124 3.53 -21.14 4.82
N GLU A 125 2.90 -20.46 3.88
CA GLU A 125 2.88 -20.82 2.47
C GLU A 125 4.23 -20.66 1.78
N ARG A 126 5.11 -19.80 2.31
CA ARG A 126 6.41 -19.46 1.69
C ARG A 126 7.45 -20.56 1.86
N PHE A 127 7.29 -21.47 2.83
CA PHE A 127 8.23 -22.59 3.01
C PHE A 127 8.26 -23.56 1.82
N ARG A 128 7.24 -23.55 0.95
CA ARG A 128 7.25 -24.31 -0.30
C ARG A 128 8.34 -23.86 -1.28
N GLU A 129 8.82 -22.62 -1.15
CA GLU A 129 9.90 -22.07 -1.99
C GLU A 129 11.26 -22.68 -1.64
N PHE A 130 11.47 -23.05 -0.37
CA PHE A 130 12.72 -23.68 0.09
C PHE A 130 12.68 -25.22 -0.05
N PHE A 131 11.51 -25.82 0.11
CA PHE A 131 11.36 -27.29 0.21
C PHE A 131 10.38 -27.83 -0.84
N PHE A 132 10.57 -27.47 -2.11
CA PHE A 132 9.64 -27.79 -3.20
C PHE A 132 9.30 -29.29 -3.31
N LYS A 133 10.28 -30.17 -3.11
CA LYS A 133 10.11 -31.64 -3.18
C LYS A 133 9.94 -32.30 -1.81
N GLU A 134 10.22 -31.58 -0.72
CA GLU A 134 10.40 -32.13 0.63
C GLU A 134 9.23 -31.72 1.53
N LYS A 135 8.05 -32.32 1.28
CA LYS A 135 6.81 -31.99 2.01
C LYS A 135 6.94 -32.10 3.53
N GLU A 136 7.72 -33.07 4.02
CA GLU A 136 7.97 -33.24 5.46
C GLU A 136 8.70 -32.04 6.07
N LYS A 137 9.71 -31.49 5.38
CA LYS A 137 10.42 -30.30 5.83
C LYS A 137 9.54 -29.05 5.82
N VAL A 138 8.62 -28.93 4.86
CA VAL A 138 7.60 -27.86 4.87
C VAL A 138 6.78 -27.92 6.17
N LEU A 139 6.31 -29.11 6.57
CA LEU A 139 5.51 -29.28 7.78
C LEU A 139 6.32 -28.95 9.05
N LEU A 140 7.61 -29.34 9.09
CA LEU A 140 8.51 -29.03 10.20
C LEU A 140 8.80 -27.52 10.30
N ALA A 141 9.06 -26.85 9.17
CA ALA A 141 9.27 -25.40 9.15
C ALA A 141 8.02 -24.62 9.58
N GLN A 142 6.83 -25.05 9.12
CA GLN A 142 5.55 -24.48 9.54
C GLN A 142 5.30 -24.68 11.04
N LYS A 143 5.69 -25.85 11.58
CA LYS A 143 5.62 -26.11 13.02
C LYS A 143 6.55 -25.18 13.80
N ALA A 144 7.80 -25.04 13.37
CA ALA A 144 8.76 -24.11 13.98
C ALA A 144 8.26 -22.66 13.96
N LEU A 145 7.63 -22.23 12.87
CA LEU A 145 7.01 -20.91 12.77
C LEU A 145 5.84 -20.75 13.75
N ARG A 146 4.95 -21.75 13.86
CA ARG A 146 3.84 -21.72 14.83
C ARG A 146 4.35 -21.57 16.27
N GLU A 147 5.33 -22.38 16.65
CA GLU A 147 5.97 -22.32 17.98
C GLU A 147 6.61 -20.94 18.22
N PHE A 148 7.30 -20.38 17.21
CA PHE A 148 7.87 -19.04 17.30
C PHE A 148 6.79 -17.97 17.49
N ARG A 149 5.69 -18.03 16.73
CA ARG A 149 4.60 -17.04 16.85
C ARG A 149 3.87 -17.12 18.17
N GLU A 150 3.65 -18.31 18.70
CA GLU A 150 3.07 -18.49 20.03
C GLU A 150 3.94 -17.80 21.09
N LYS A 151 5.26 -18.06 21.07
CA LYS A 151 6.23 -17.48 22.03
C LYS A 151 6.45 -15.97 21.85
N ALA A 152 6.55 -15.48 20.62
CA ALA A 152 6.98 -14.11 20.33
C ALA A 152 5.83 -13.13 20.04
N PHE A 153 4.66 -13.63 19.65
CA PHE A 153 3.56 -12.79 19.18
C PHE A 153 2.20 -13.11 19.79
N ASP A 154 2.12 -14.08 20.72
CA ASP A 154 0.83 -14.56 21.27
C ASP A 154 -0.07 -15.05 20.12
N ASP A 155 0.52 -15.91 19.28
CA ASP A 155 -0.01 -16.53 18.05
C ASP A 155 -0.58 -15.57 16.98
N LYS A 156 -0.29 -14.27 17.09
CA LYS A 156 -0.67 -13.30 16.07
C LYS A 156 0.08 -13.59 14.77
N LYS A 157 -0.65 -13.45 13.66
CA LYS A 157 -0.15 -13.67 12.29
C LYS A 157 0.14 -12.33 11.61
N PRO A 158 1.10 -12.29 10.67
CA PRO A 158 1.32 -11.09 9.88
C PRO A 158 0.09 -10.81 9.02
N LEU A 159 -0.25 -9.53 8.85
CA LEU A 159 -1.26 -9.13 7.89
C LEU A 159 -0.64 -9.16 6.49
N PRO A 160 -1.23 -9.89 5.53
CA PRO A 160 -0.58 -10.16 4.26
C PRO A 160 -0.74 -9.00 3.25
N TYR A 161 -0.79 -7.76 3.72
CA TYR A 161 -1.04 -6.56 2.91
C TYR A 161 0.03 -5.49 3.11
N TYR A 162 0.46 -4.88 2.02
CA TYR A 162 1.35 -3.73 2.00
C TYR A 162 0.76 -2.61 1.14
N ALA A 163 1.35 -1.42 1.21
CA ALA A 163 0.97 -0.30 0.38
C ALA A 163 2.08 0.04 -0.65
N LEU A 164 1.67 0.25 -1.90
CA LEU A 164 2.48 0.91 -2.92
C LEU A 164 1.95 2.34 -3.11
N LEU A 165 2.79 3.32 -2.84
CA LEU A 165 2.48 4.74 -2.92
C LEU A 165 3.11 5.32 -4.19
N ILE A 166 2.30 6.03 -4.98
CA ILE A 166 2.74 6.90 -6.06
C ILE A 166 2.30 8.33 -5.75
N ALA A 167 3.21 9.28 -5.87
CA ALA A 167 2.92 10.70 -5.82
C ALA A 167 3.39 11.37 -7.11
N ASP A 168 2.68 12.42 -7.53
CA ASP A 168 3.07 13.26 -8.66
C ASP A 168 2.63 14.71 -8.44
N GLY A 169 3.50 15.65 -8.82
CA GLY A 169 3.32 17.08 -8.62
C GLY A 169 2.21 17.67 -9.48
N ASP A 170 1.33 18.43 -8.84
CA ASP A 170 0.21 19.07 -9.50
C ASP A 170 0.61 20.38 -10.16
N HIS A 171 0.24 20.50 -11.44
CA HIS A 171 0.46 21.71 -12.27
C HIS A 171 1.93 22.07 -12.51
N MET A 172 2.85 21.12 -12.36
CA MET A 172 4.28 21.37 -12.49
C MET A 172 4.68 22.00 -13.82
N GLY A 173 4.08 21.60 -14.94
CA GLY A 173 4.32 22.26 -16.24
C GLY A 173 4.01 23.76 -16.21
N LYS A 174 2.81 24.14 -15.72
CA LYS A 174 2.40 25.55 -15.64
C LYS A 174 3.25 26.36 -14.66
N VAL A 175 3.66 25.74 -13.55
CA VAL A 175 4.56 26.37 -12.57
C VAL A 175 5.95 26.59 -13.15
N ILE A 176 6.49 25.63 -13.90
CA ILE A 176 7.77 25.73 -14.59
C ILE A 176 7.72 26.83 -15.66
N ASP A 177 6.69 26.83 -16.50
CA ASP A 177 6.53 27.82 -17.59
C ASP A 177 6.42 29.27 -17.07
N ALA A 178 5.90 29.46 -15.86
CA ALA A 178 5.81 30.76 -15.23
C ALA A 178 7.18 31.34 -14.79
N GLN A 179 8.25 30.53 -14.71
CA GLN A 179 9.57 30.96 -14.25
C GLN A 179 10.43 31.58 -15.38
N ARG A 180 10.10 32.79 -15.83
CA ARG A 180 10.67 33.43 -17.05
C ARG A 180 12.18 33.69 -17.11
N THR A 181 12.95 33.38 -16.07
CA THR A 181 14.41 33.62 -16.02
C THR A 181 15.16 32.34 -15.72
N PRO A 182 16.35 32.11 -16.32
CA PRO A 182 17.19 30.95 -16.00
C PRO A 182 17.51 30.82 -14.51
N GLU A 183 17.60 31.92 -13.77
CA GLU A 183 17.86 31.95 -12.33
C GLU A 183 16.71 31.30 -11.55
N LYS A 184 15.47 31.72 -11.82
CA LYS A 184 14.26 31.14 -11.22
C LYS A 184 14.04 29.67 -11.60
N HIS A 185 14.32 29.29 -12.85
CA HIS A 185 14.30 27.87 -13.23
C HIS A 185 15.31 27.06 -12.42
N ARG A 186 16.55 27.55 -12.28
CA ARG A 186 17.58 26.89 -11.46
C ARG A 186 17.19 26.83 -9.98
N GLU A 187 16.51 27.84 -9.46
CA GLU A 187 15.99 27.85 -8.09
C GLU A 187 14.92 26.77 -7.90
N LEU A 188 13.92 26.71 -8.78
CA LEU A 188 12.88 25.68 -8.76
C LEU A 188 13.47 24.27 -8.80
N SER A 189 14.40 24.01 -9.73
CA SER A 189 15.06 22.70 -9.84
C SER A 189 15.86 22.32 -8.59
N ARG A 190 16.52 23.29 -7.93
CA ARG A 190 17.21 23.03 -6.65
C ARG A 190 16.24 22.67 -5.53
N ILE A 191 15.09 23.35 -5.47
CA ILE A 191 14.06 23.05 -4.47
C ILE A 191 13.43 21.68 -4.71
N GLN A 192 13.12 21.31 -5.96
CA GLN A 192 12.66 19.96 -6.31
C GLN A 192 13.69 18.89 -5.93
N SER A 193 14.98 19.13 -6.20
CA SER A 193 16.06 18.22 -5.80
C SER A 193 16.15 18.08 -4.27
N SER A 194 15.98 19.17 -3.52
CA SER A 194 15.90 19.14 -2.06
C SER A 194 14.68 18.34 -1.57
N PHE A 195 13.53 18.44 -2.25
CA PHE A 195 12.36 17.64 -1.93
C PHE A 195 12.62 16.15 -2.16
N ALA A 196 13.30 15.76 -3.24
CA ALA A 196 13.62 14.35 -3.48
C ALA A 196 14.45 13.72 -2.34
N VAL A 197 15.39 14.49 -1.77
CA VAL A 197 16.18 14.07 -0.60
C VAL A 197 15.30 13.96 0.65
N GLU A 198 14.41 14.93 0.87
CA GLU A 198 13.47 14.93 1.98
C GLU A 198 12.45 13.79 1.89
N ALA A 199 11.93 13.49 0.70
CA ALA A 199 11.04 12.36 0.46
C ALA A 199 11.69 11.04 0.86
N ARG A 200 12.98 10.85 0.56
CA ARG A 200 13.76 9.69 1.03
C ARG A 200 13.81 9.61 2.56
N ARG A 201 13.99 10.73 3.25
CA ARG A 201 13.98 10.78 4.72
C ARG A 201 12.60 10.41 5.27
N ILE A 202 11.53 11.01 4.76
CA ILE A 202 10.15 10.76 5.18
C ILE A 202 9.77 9.28 5.01
N VAL A 203 10.08 8.70 3.85
CA VAL A 203 9.79 7.28 3.57
C VAL A 203 10.56 6.37 4.52
N ARG A 204 11.84 6.66 4.80
CA ARG A 204 12.67 5.87 5.73
C ARG A 204 12.19 5.96 7.17
N GLU A 205 11.79 7.13 7.63
CA GLU A 205 11.22 7.34 8.97
C GLU A 205 9.94 6.52 9.16
N ASN A 206 9.15 6.37 8.09
CA ASN A 206 7.97 5.51 8.02
C ASN A 206 8.26 4.04 7.69
N LYS A 207 9.52 3.60 7.80
CA LYS A 207 9.99 2.22 7.55
C LYS A 207 9.68 1.69 6.14
N GLY A 208 9.47 2.59 5.19
CA GLY A 208 9.25 2.26 3.79
C GLY A 208 10.54 2.10 3.00
N SER A 209 10.40 1.58 1.77
CA SER A 209 11.46 1.50 0.77
C SER A 209 11.15 2.44 -0.40
N LEU A 210 11.94 3.51 -0.54
CA LEU A 210 11.81 4.46 -1.65
C LEU A 210 12.41 3.86 -2.93
N VAL A 211 11.57 3.59 -3.93
CA VAL A 211 11.99 3.07 -5.24
C VAL A 211 12.51 4.17 -6.14
N TYR A 212 11.83 5.30 -6.14
CA TYR A 212 12.18 6.42 -7.02
C TYR A 212 11.65 7.73 -6.45
N SER A 213 12.43 8.80 -6.65
CA SER A 213 12.02 10.18 -6.40
C SER A 213 12.77 11.11 -7.35
N GLY A 214 12.04 11.75 -8.27
CA GLY A 214 12.57 12.63 -9.32
C GLY A 214 12.35 14.12 -9.06
N GLY A 215 11.84 14.49 -7.88
CA GLY A 215 11.71 15.89 -7.42
C GLY A 215 10.29 16.40 -7.33
N ASP A 216 9.37 15.81 -8.09
CA ASP A 216 7.92 16.00 -8.01
C ASP A 216 7.15 14.68 -8.06
N ASP A 217 7.79 13.60 -8.50
CA ASP A 217 7.28 12.24 -8.46
C ASP A 217 7.94 11.40 -7.34
N VAL A 218 7.16 10.49 -6.77
CA VAL A 218 7.62 9.56 -5.71
C VAL A 218 6.99 8.19 -5.94
N LEU A 219 7.80 7.13 -5.83
CA LEU A 219 7.34 5.74 -5.82
C LEU A 219 7.94 5.03 -4.61
N ALA A 220 7.11 4.51 -3.70
CA ALA A 220 7.58 3.87 -2.48
C ALA A 220 6.70 2.69 -2.02
N LEU A 221 7.34 1.68 -1.43
CA LEU A 221 6.67 0.62 -0.68
C LEU A 221 6.60 1.02 0.79
N ILE A 222 5.40 1.08 1.38
CA ILE A 222 5.21 1.52 2.77
C ILE A 222 4.41 0.47 3.57
N PRO A 223 4.77 0.21 4.84
CA PRO A 223 3.95 -0.60 5.74
C PRO A 223 2.56 -0.01 5.92
N LEU A 224 1.56 -0.89 5.99
CA LEU A 224 0.15 -0.48 5.94
C LEU A 224 -0.25 0.46 7.10
N HIS A 225 0.34 0.28 8.29
CA HIS A 225 0.08 1.10 9.48
C HIS A 225 0.77 2.48 9.46
N LYS A 226 1.65 2.76 8.49
CA LYS A 226 2.40 4.02 8.36
C LYS A 226 2.06 4.80 7.09
N VAL A 227 1.36 4.20 6.13
CA VAL A 227 1.18 4.79 4.80
C VAL A 227 0.41 6.12 4.83
N LEU A 228 -0.60 6.27 5.68
CA LEU A 228 -1.37 7.52 5.77
C LEU A 228 -0.51 8.68 6.28
N ASP A 229 0.29 8.47 7.34
CA ASP A 229 1.18 9.49 7.88
C ASP A 229 2.32 9.82 6.91
N CYS A 230 2.87 8.81 6.24
CA CYS A 230 3.87 9.00 5.20
C CYS A 230 3.32 9.87 4.06
N ALA A 231 2.10 9.59 3.58
CA ALA A 231 1.48 10.33 2.50
C ALA A 231 1.17 11.78 2.90
N CYS A 232 0.66 12.01 4.12
CA CYS A 232 0.43 13.36 4.67
C CYS A 232 1.77 14.14 4.73
N SER A 233 2.81 13.52 5.28
CA SER A 233 4.13 14.16 5.43
C SER A 233 4.76 14.53 4.09
N LEU A 234 4.62 13.67 3.07
CA LEU A 234 5.09 13.95 1.71
C LEU A 234 4.33 15.15 1.09
N SER A 235 3.00 15.17 1.20
CA SER A 235 2.17 16.25 0.67
C SER A 235 2.50 17.60 1.35
N GLU A 236 2.61 17.61 2.68
CA GLU A 236 2.96 18.80 3.45
C GLU A 236 4.37 19.29 3.12
N ALA A 237 5.37 18.40 3.08
CA ALA A 237 6.74 18.77 2.74
C ALA A 237 6.84 19.37 1.34
N PHE A 238 6.16 18.77 0.35
CA PHE A 238 6.12 19.29 -1.02
C PHE A 238 5.51 20.69 -1.06
N ARG A 239 4.32 20.86 -0.47
CA ARG A 239 3.60 22.13 -0.43
C ARG A 239 4.42 23.23 0.24
N LEU A 240 5.08 22.93 1.37
CA LEU A 240 5.89 23.90 2.10
C LEU A 240 7.13 24.31 1.31
N ARG A 241 7.83 23.35 0.71
CA ARG A 241 9.06 23.60 -0.08
C ARG A 241 8.77 24.43 -1.31
N LEU A 242 7.67 24.16 -2.02
CA LEU A 242 7.35 24.84 -3.26
C LEU A 242 6.39 26.02 -3.11
N ALA A 243 6.03 26.43 -1.88
CA ALA A 243 5.09 27.52 -1.62
C ALA A 243 5.46 28.87 -2.27
N GLY A 244 6.76 29.11 -2.49
CA GLY A 244 7.28 30.32 -3.13
C GLY A 244 7.11 30.37 -4.66
N PHE A 245 6.71 29.26 -5.29
CA PHE A 245 6.53 29.17 -6.74
C PHE A 245 5.04 29.19 -7.09
N LYS A 246 4.72 29.96 -8.12
CA LYS A 246 3.36 30.14 -8.63
C LYS A 246 3.33 29.91 -10.13
N GLY A 247 2.22 29.35 -10.60
CA GLY A 247 1.87 29.28 -12.01
C GLY A 247 0.61 30.08 -12.29
N ASP A 248 0.25 30.17 -13.57
CA ASP A 248 -1.02 30.72 -14.03
C ASP A 248 -1.82 29.61 -14.73
N ASP A 249 -3.11 29.52 -14.42
CA ASP A 249 -4.06 28.63 -15.07
C ASP A 249 -5.31 29.43 -15.44
N ASP A 250 -5.41 29.83 -16.71
CA ASP A 250 -6.50 30.67 -17.24
C ASP A 250 -6.76 31.93 -16.40
N GLY A 251 -5.68 32.65 -16.03
CA GLY A 251 -5.75 33.87 -15.23
C GLY A 251 -5.97 33.65 -13.73
N LYS A 252 -5.93 32.40 -13.26
CA LYS A 252 -5.93 32.06 -11.84
C LYS A 252 -4.52 31.67 -11.40
N GLU A 253 -4.04 32.33 -10.35
CA GLU A 253 -2.80 31.92 -9.70
C GLU A 253 -2.98 30.52 -9.09
N ILE A 254 -2.09 29.61 -9.48
CA ILE A 254 -2.04 28.24 -8.97
C ILE A 254 -0.72 28.00 -8.24
N SER A 255 -0.76 27.13 -7.24
CA SER A 255 0.42 26.73 -6.48
C SER A 255 0.68 25.23 -6.67
N PRO A 256 1.96 24.81 -6.73
CA PRO A 256 2.30 23.39 -6.81
C PRO A 256 1.83 22.67 -5.54
N THR A 257 1.15 21.55 -5.74
CA THR A 257 0.66 20.64 -4.69
C THR A 257 1.00 19.21 -5.09
N LEU A 258 0.67 18.22 -4.25
CA LEU A 258 1.02 16.83 -4.51
C LEU A 258 -0.23 15.96 -4.47
N SER A 259 -0.51 15.26 -5.57
CA SER A 259 -1.57 14.25 -5.61
C SER A 259 -0.97 12.85 -5.40
N ILE A 260 -1.56 12.07 -4.49
CA ILE A 260 -1.03 10.76 -4.11
C ILE A 260 -2.07 9.66 -4.35
N GLY A 261 -1.65 8.61 -5.02
CA GLY A 261 -2.34 7.33 -5.12
C GLY A 261 -1.70 6.27 -4.24
N ILE A 262 -2.52 5.57 -3.45
CA ILE A 262 -2.10 4.44 -2.63
C ILE A 262 -2.82 3.18 -3.12
N ALA A 263 -2.04 2.16 -3.47
CA ALA A 263 -2.52 0.81 -3.76
C ALA A 263 -2.24 -0.10 -2.57
N VAL A 264 -3.29 -0.66 -1.96
CA VAL A 264 -3.21 -1.67 -0.91
C VAL A 264 -3.46 -3.04 -1.52
N ALA A 265 -2.43 -3.89 -1.52
CA ALA A 265 -2.42 -5.18 -2.21
C ALA A 265 -1.87 -6.30 -1.33
N HIS A 266 -2.25 -7.54 -1.67
CA HIS A 266 -1.69 -8.71 -1.02
C HIS A 266 -0.20 -8.83 -1.36
N HIS A 267 0.65 -9.26 -0.42
CA HIS A 267 2.10 -9.40 -0.64
C HIS A 267 2.52 -10.42 -1.73
N LEU A 268 1.57 -11.19 -2.26
CA LEU A 268 1.77 -12.19 -3.31
C LEU A 268 1.12 -11.75 -4.64
N GLU A 269 0.47 -10.58 -4.66
CA GLU A 269 -0.06 -10.02 -5.89
C GLU A 269 1.10 -9.67 -6.83
N PRO A 270 1.00 -9.97 -8.14
CA PRO A 270 2.02 -9.58 -9.11
C PRO A 270 2.29 -8.07 -9.06
N LEU A 271 3.57 -7.69 -8.91
CA LEU A 271 3.94 -6.28 -8.71
C LEU A 271 3.58 -5.39 -9.91
N SER A 272 3.49 -5.95 -11.12
CA SER A 272 2.97 -5.24 -12.31
C SER A 272 1.55 -4.72 -12.08
N ASP A 273 0.69 -5.58 -11.55
CA ASP A 273 -0.74 -5.31 -11.39
C ASP A 273 -0.94 -4.32 -10.24
N VAL A 274 -0.14 -4.45 -9.18
CA VAL A 274 -0.10 -3.48 -8.07
C VAL A 274 0.41 -2.11 -8.55
N LEU A 275 1.40 -2.07 -9.44
CA LEU A 275 1.90 -0.81 -10.02
C LEU A 275 0.84 -0.13 -10.88
N GLU A 276 0.11 -0.89 -11.70
CA GLU A 276 -1.00 -0.36 -12.47
C GLU A 276 -2.13 0.14 -11.57
N MET A 277 -2.45 -0.61 -10.49
CA MET A 277 -3.42 -0.19 -9.49
C MET A 277 -3.00 1.14 -8.83
N ALA A 278 -1.73 1.30 -8.47
CA ALA A 278 -1.21 2.54 -7.89
C ALA A 278 -1.31 3.73 -8.86
N ARG A 279 -1.04 3.50 -10.16
CA ARG A 279 -1.21 4.53 -11.21
C ARG A 279 -2.67 4.90 -11.41
N ARG A 280 -3.60 3.92 -11.37
CA ARG A 280 -5.04 4.20 -11.40
C ARG A 280 -5.48 5.02 -10.19
N ALA A 281 -4.95 4.71 -9.00
CA ALA A 281 -5.20 5.49 -7.79
C ALA A 281 -4.66 6.92 -7.92
N GLU A 282 -3.43 7.12 -8.41
CA GLU A 282 -2.86 8.46 -8.61
C GLU A 282 -3.68 9.29 -9.62
N LYS A 283 -4.09 8.66 -10.74
CA LYS A 283 -4.99 9.30 -11.70
C LYS A 283 -6.35 9.64 -11.08
N ALA A 284 -6.86 8.78 -10.20
CA ALA A 284 -8.10 9.03 -9.47
C ALA A 284 -7.95 10.23 -8.51
N ALA A 285 -6.81 10.36 -7.81
CA ALA A 285 -6.51 11.53 -6.99
C ALA A 285 -6.50 12.81 -7.85
N LYS A 286 -5.80 12.82 -8.98
CA LYS A 286 -5.77 13.98 -9.90
C LYS A 286 -7.10 14.31 -10.56
N SER A 287 -8.05 13.37 -10.56
CA SER A 287 -9.41 13.63 -11.06
C SER A 287 -10.28 14.44 -10.08
N VAL A 288 -9.84 14.59 -8.83
CA VAL A 288 -10.51 15.44 -7.84
C VAL A 288 -10.39 16.90 -8.30
N PRO A 289 -11.48 17.69 -8.33
CA PRO A 289 -11.42 19.10 -8.70
C PRO A 289 -10.40 19.88 -7.86
N GLY A 290 -9.49 20.59 -8.52
CA GLY A 290 -8.40 21.31 -7.87
C GLY A 290 -7.17 20.46 -7.51
N LYS A 291 -7.20 19.15 -7.80
CA LYS A 291 -6.14 18.18 -7.47
C LYS A 291 -5.82 18.25 -5.98
N ASN A 292 -4.54 18.31 -5.57
CA ASN A 292 -4.15 18.38 -4.16
C ASN A 292 -4.90 17.31 -3.33
N ALA A 293 -4.83 16.07 -3.80
CA ALA A 293 -5.75 15.02 -3.39
C ALA A 293 -5.05 13.71 -3.03
N LEU A 294 -5.78 12.91 -2.28
CA LEU A 294 -5.44 11.54 -1.97
C LEU A 294 -6.44 10.61 -2.65
N ALA A 295 -5.96 9.47 -3.12
CA ALA A 295 -6.80 8.32 -3.44
C ALA A 295 -6.19 7.04 -2.88
N VAL A 296 -7.06 6.16 -2.37
CA VAL A 296 -6.68 4.84 -1.86
C VAL A 296 -7.50 3.79 -2.58
N THR A 297 -6.81 2.85 -3.21
CA THR A 297 -7.41 1.67 -3.83
C THR A 297 -7.02 0.42 -3.06
N LEU A 298 -8.01 -0.36 -2.63
CA LEU A 298 -7.82 -1.65 -1.96
C LEU A 298 -8.24 -2.78 -2.90
N SER A 299 -7.33 -3.72 -3.12
CA SER A 299 -7.62 -5.00 -3.78
C SER A 299 -7.53 -6.15 -2.78
N LYS A 300 -8.66 -6.82 -2.56
CA LYS A 300 -8.72 -8.06 -1.77
C LYS A 300 -8.72 -9.25 -2.72
N ARG A 301 -8.06 -10.34 -2.34
CA ARG A 301 -8.00 -11.61 -3.11
C ARG A 301 -9.36 -12.16 -3.57
N SER A 302 -10.46 -11.77 -2.94
CA SER A 302 -11.81 -12.29 -3.18
C SER A 302 -12.89 -11.20 -3.35
N GLY A 303 -12.55 -10.02 -3.88
CA GLY A 303 -13.53 -8.97 -4.11
C GLY A 303 -13.15 -7.99 -5.22
N SER A 304 -14.09 -7.10 -5.57
CA SER A 304 -13.83 -5.99 -6.47
C SER A 304 -12.86 -4.98 -5.83
N GLU A 305 -12.04 -4.33 -6.66
CA GLU A 305 -11.26 -3.16 -6.24
C GLU A 305 -12.20 -2.09 -5.66
N ARG A 306 -11.76 -1.45 -4.58
CA ARG A 306 -12.49 -0.36 -3.92
C ARG A 306 -11.61 0.86 -3.92
N THR A 307 -12.10 1.98 -4.43
CA THR A 307 -11.32 3.22 -4.53
C THR A 307 -12.07 4.35 -3.86
N VAL A 308 -11.39 5.04 -2.94
CA VAL A 308 -11.87 6.28 -2.32
C VAL A 308 -10.91 7.41 -2.69
N LYS A 309 -11.43 8.61 -2.92
CA LYS A 309 -10.64 9.77 -3.35
C LYS A 309 -11.21 11.08 -2.81
N GLY A 310 -10.36 12.05 -2.54
CA GLY A 310 -10.78 13.34 -2.00
C GLY A 310 -9.61 14.26 -1.70
N THR A 311 -9.91 15.51 -1.41
CA THR A 311 -8.92 16.56 -1.15
C THR A 311 -8.14 16.30 0.14
N TRP A 312 -6.87 16.71 0.17
CA TRP A 312 -6.11 16.77 1.42
C TRP A 312 -6.77 17.69 2.45
N GLY A 313 -6.66 17.33 3.71
CA GLY A 313 -7.39 17.94 4.82
C GLY A 313 -8.83 17.43 4.95
N GLU A 314 -9.37 16.66 4.00
CA GLU A 314 -10.69 16.04 4.11
C GLU A 314 -10.57 14.53 4.21
N LEU A 315 -10.10 13.90 3.13
CA LEU A 315 -10.09 12.45 3.03
C LEU A 315 -9.12 11.81 4.03
N ASP A 316 -7.93 12.39 4.23
CA ASP A 316 -6.95 11.87 5.18
C ASP A 316 -7.46 11.96 6.63
N ARG A 317 -8.08 13.08 7.04
CA ARG A 317 -8.73 13.21 8.36
C ARG A 317 -9.89 12.24 8.51
N GLN A 318 -10.74 12.10 7.48
CA GLN A 318 -11.83 11.14 7.46
C GLN A 318 -11.32 9.71 7.62
N LEU A 319 -10.33 9.28 6.83
CA LEU A 319 -9.76 7.93 6.92
C LEU A 319 -9.13 7.69 8.30
N LYS A 320 -8.35 8.64 8.81
CA LYS A 320 -7.75 8.55 10.16
C LYS A 320 -8.81 8.42 11.25
N TRP A 321 -9.90 9.17 11.16
CA TRP A 321 -11.02 9.07 12.08
C TRP A 321 -11.73 7.70 11.97
N LEU A 322 -12.05 7.24 10.76
CA LEU A 322 -12.67 5.92 10.54
C LEU A 322 -11.78 4.79 11.06
N VAL A 323 -10.46 4.90 10.90
CA VAL A 323 -9.49 3.95 11.48
C VAL A 323 -9.64 3.92 13.01
N ASN A 324 -9.64 5.09 13.66
CA ASN A 324 -9.85 5.18 15.11
C ASN A 324 -11.20 4.56 15.54
N LEU A 325 -12.27 4.72 14.74
CA LEU A 325 -13.57 4.11 15.04
C LEU A 325 -13.49 2.57 15.03
N HIS A 326 -12.81 1.97 14.06
CA HIS A 326 -12.63 0.52 14.01
C HIS A 326 -11.79 0.01 15.18
N ARG A 327 -10.67 0.67 15.48
CA ARG A 327 -9.78 0.30 16.61
C ARG A 327 -10.49 0.39 17.97
N ASN A 328 -11.38 1.36 18.12
CA ASN A 328 -12.20 1.53 19.33
C ASN A 328 -13.48 0.67 19.34
N GLU A 329 -13.69 -0.16 18.31
CA GLU A 329 -14.92 -0.93 18.09
C GLU A 329 -16.20 -0.06 18.12
N ALA A 330 -16.08 1.21 17.74
CA ALA A 330 -17.17 2.20 17.77
C ALA A 330 -18.16 2.02 16.62
N VAL A 331 -17.75 1.35 15.54
CA VAL A 331 -18.58 1.00 14.38
C VAL A 331 -18.34 -0.47 14.02
N PRO A 332 -19.39 -1.29 13.86
CA PRO A 332 -19.23 -2.69 13.48
C PRO A 332 -18.90 -2.83 11.98
N ASP A 333 -18.05 -3.79 11.64
CA ASP A 333 -17.63 -4.08 10.25
C ASP A 333 -18.81 -4.29 9.28
N GLY A 334 -19.89 -4.90 9.76
CA GLY A 334 -21.11 -5.15 8.97
C GLY A 334 -21.84 -3.89 8.51
N ALA A 335 -21.58 -2.72 9.11
CA ALA A 335 -22.19 -1.46 8.67
C ALA A 335 -21.78 -1.11 7.23
N ALA A 336 -20.48 -1.25 6.92
CA ALA A 336 -19.95 -0.91 5.60
C ALA A 336 -20.58 -1.76 4.48
N TYR A 337 -20.72 -3.07 4.72
CA TYR A 337 -21.30 -4.00 3.75
C TYR A 337 -22.79 -3.74 3.50
N GLU A 338 -23.56 -3.38 4.53
CA GLU A 338 -24.98 -3.03 4.35
C GLU A 338 -25.16 -1.71 3.60
N LEU A 339 -24.32 -0.70 3.87
CA LEU A 339 -24.35 0.57 3.12
C LEU A 339 -23.97 0.35 1.65
N HIS A 340 -22.97 -0.49 1.39
CA HIS A 340 -22.57 -0.84 0.03
C HIS A 340 -23.68 -1.61 -0.71
N ASP A 341 -24.33 -2.57 -0.04
CA ASP A 341 -25.44 -3.33 -0.64
C ASP A 341 -26.66 -2.43 -0.89
N LEU A 342 -26.94 -1.47 0.00
CA LEU A 342 -27.96 -0.45 -0.20
C LEU A 342 -27.70 0.36 -1.48
N ALA A 343 -26.48 0.88 -1.64
CA ALA A 343 -26.10 1.62 -2.85
C ALA A 343 -26.29 0.75 -4.10
N ARG A 344 -25.80 -0.50 -4.07
CA ARG A 344 -25.90 -1.44 -5.20
C ARG A 344 -27.35 -1.76 -5.59
N ARG A 345 -28.29 -1.81 -4.64
CA ARG A 345 -29.69 -2.15 -4.91
C ARG A 345 -30.54 -0.98 -5.40
N LEU A 346 -30.25 0.23 -4.92
CA LEU A 346 -31.08 1.41 -5.18
C LEU A 346 -30.51 2.35 -6.24
N GLU A 347 -29.22 2.26 -6.55
CA GLU A 347 -28.64 3.04 -7.64
C GLU A 347 -29.19 2.57 -8.98
N THR A 348 -29.67 3.52 -9.78
CA THR A 348 -30.26 3.27 -11.09
C THR A 348 -29.75 4.29 -12.10
N PRO A 349 -29.59 3.91 -13.38
CA PRO A 349 -29.30 4.86 -14.46
C PRO A 349 -30.51 5.75 -14.82
N GLY A 350 -31.73 5.43 -14.36
CA GLY A 350 -32.94 6.19 -14.69
C GLY A 350 -33.05 7.51 -13.93
N GLU A 351 -33.01 8.65 -14.64
CA GLU A 351 -33.07 9.99 -14.04
C GLU A 351 -34.43 10.29 -13.36
N GLU A 352 -35.54 9.73 -13.85
CA GLU A 352 -36.89 10.00 -13.31
C GLU A 352 -37.06 9.55 -11.85
N LEU A 353 -36.46 8.41 -11.49
CA LEU A 353 -36.57 7.84 -10.13
C LEU A 353 -35.41 8.26 -9.21
N LYS A 354 -34.36 8.88 -9.76
CA LYS A 354 -33.10 9.15 -9.07
C LYS A 354 -33.29 9.97 -7.80
N GLY A 355 -34.07 11.06 -7.86
CA GLY A 355 -34.31 11.92 -6.70
C GLY A 355 -35.08 11.21 -5.58
N THR A 356 -36.09 10.40 -5.93
CA THR A 356 -36.87 9.62 -4.96
C THR A 356 -36.02 8.53 -4.32
N LEU A 357 -35.24 7.81 -5.12
CA LEU A 357 -34.34 6.75 -4.64
C LEU A 357 -33.20 7.30 -3.79
N GLN A 358 -32.66 8.49 -4.11
CA GLN A 358 -31.68 9.17 -3.25
C GLN A 358 -32.26 9.50 -1.87
N LYS A 359 -33.49 10.03 -1.80
CA LYS A 359 -34.16 10.30 -0.51
C LYS A 359 -34.40 9.01 0.28
N ALA A 360 -34.86 7.95 -0.38
CA ALA A 360 -35.08 6.64 0.24
C ALA A 360 -33.76 6.03 0.74
N ALA A 361 -32.70 6.08 -0.07
CA ALA A 361 -31.38 5.59 0.29
C ALA A 361 -30.76 6.38 1.45
N CYS A 362 -30.93 7.69 1.49
CA CYS A 362 -30.46 8.51 2.63
C CYS A 362 -31.18 8.11 3.93
N ALA A 363 -32.50 7.99 3.91
CA ALA A 363 -33.27 7.56 5.08
C ALA A 363 -32.90 6.14 5.53
N GLU A 364 -32.70 5.22 4.59
CA GLU A 364 -32.32 3.84 4.89
C GLU A 364 -30.86 3.74 5.40
N ALA A 365 -29.93 4.53 4.85
CA ALA A 365 -28.56 4.60 5.34
C ALA A 365 -28.51 5.08 6.80
N ARG A 366 -29.27 6.14 7.15
CA ARG A 366 -29.43 6.59 8.54
C ARG A 366 -29.99 5.49 9.43
N ARG A 367 -31.03 4.79 8.97
CA ARG A 367 -31.65 3.68 9.72
C ARG A 367 -30.65 2.53 9.95
N ILE A 368 -29.87 2.17 8.93
CA ILE A 368 -28.80 1.17 9.01
C ILE A 368 -27.77 1.59 10.07
N LEU A 369 -27.27 2.82 10.03
CA LEU A 369 -26.29 3.31 11.00
C LEU A 369 -26.85 3.30 12.43
N ARG A 370 -28.05 3.85 12.63
CA ARG A 370 -28.69 3.98 13.96
C ARG A 370 -29.07 2.65 14.59
N ARG A 371 -29.39 1.62 13.80
CA ARG A 371 -29.72 0.28 14.33
C ARG A 371 -28.48 -0.55 14.69
N LYS A 372 -27.31 -0.20 14.15
CA LYS A 372 -26.06 -0.91 14.43
C LYS A 372 -25.62 -0.67 15.87
N LYS A 373 -24.88 -1.65 16.39
CA LYS A 373 -24.36 -1.65 17.76
C LYS A 373 -22.84 -1.70 17.73
N ALA A 374 -22.22 -0.88 18.57
CA ALA A 374 -20.79 -0.83 18.82
C ALA A 374 -20.37 -1.95 19.80
N ARG A 375 -19.07 -2.05 20.12
CA ARG A 375 -18.52 -2.94 21.15
C ARG A 375 -19.03 -4.38 21.00
N ARG A 376 -18.91 -4.92 19.78
CA ARG A 376 -19.37 -6.28 19.40
C ARG A 376 -20.85 -6.55 19.71
N GLY A 377 -21.69 -5.53 19.64
CA GLY A 377 -23.14 -5.67 19.81
C GLY A 377 -23.68 -5.36 21.21
N THR A 378 -22.82 -4.92 22.13
CA THR A 378 -23.21 -4.63 23.52
C THR A 378 -23.82 -3.24 23.70
N GLU A 379 -23.34 -2.25 22.94
CA GLU A 379 -23.70 -0.85 23.11
C GLU A 379 -24.26 -0.22 21.82
N ARG A 380 -25.02 0.87 21.94
CA ARG A 380 -25.39 1.68 20.78
C ARG A 380 -24.17 2.47 20.31
N ILE A 381 -24.09 2.75 19.01
CA ILE A 381 -23.08 3.68 18.49
C ILE A 381 -23.30 5.04 19.16
N ALA A 382 -22.21 5.67 19.60
CA ALA A 382 -22.25 6.99 20.22
C ALA A 382 -22.91 8.01 19.28
N VAL A 383 -23.73 8.91 19.85
CA VAL A 383 -24.49 9.91 19.07
C VAL A 383 -23.56 10.76 18.22
N GLU A 384 -22.43 11.20 18.78
CA GLU A 384 -21.42 11.99 18.04
C GLU A 384 -20.88 11.25 16.81
N VAL A 385 -20.59 9.95 16.94
CA VAL A 385 -20.11 9.12 15.83
C VAL A 385 -21.17 8.96 14.76
N LEU A 386 -22.43 8.72 15.15
CA LEU A 386 -23.56 8.66 14.21
C LEU A 386 -23.72 9.98 13.47
N SER A 387 -23.73 11.11 14.18
CA SER A 387 -23.80 12.44 13.59
C SER A 387 -22.65 12.69 12.62
N GLY A 388 -21.44 12.21 12.93
CA GLY A 388 -20.31 12.32 12.01
C GLY A 388 -20.46 11.50 10.73
N LEU A 389 -20.93 10.25 10.85
CA LEU A 389 -21.17 9.40 9.68
C LEU A 389 -22.33 9.94 8.82
N GLU A 390 -23.39 10.47 9.45
CA GLU A 390 -24.52 11.11 8.77
C GLU A 390 -24.08 12.40 8.07
N ALA A 391 -23.23 13.22 8.70
CA ALA A 391 -22.69 14.44 8.08
C ALA A 391 -21.92 14.12 6.79
N LEU A 392 -21.07 13.09 6.77
CA LEU A 392 -20.34 12.66 5.58
C LEU A 392 -21.25 12.23 4.41
N LEU A 393 -22.47 11.76 4.70
CA LEU A 393 -23.46 11.38 3.68
C LEU A 393 -24.21 12.59 3.11
N GLU A 394 -24.32 13.67 3.87
CA GLU A 394 -25.27 14.76 3.62
C GLU A 394 -24.62 16.10 3.26
N GLU A 395 -23.36 16.30 3.64
CA GLU A 395 -22.60 17.50 3.33
C GLU A 395 -22.66 17.79 1.83
N GLY A 396 -23.17 18.94 1.41
CA GLY A 396 -23.31 19.28 -0.01
C GLY A 396 -24.31 18.41 -0.80
N GLY A 397 -25.21 17.71 -0.11
CA GLY A 397 -26.28 16.89 -0.69
C GLY A 397 -25.93 15.41 -0.85
N PHE A 398 -26.90 14.54 -0.55
CA PHE A 398 -26.75 13.08 -0.66
C PHE A 398 -26.59 12.61 -2.11
N SER A 399 -25.69 11.67 -2.34
CA SER A 399 -25.55 10.95 -3.61
C SER A 399 -25.16 9.49 -3.39
N PHE A 400 -25.45 8.63 -4.37
CA PHE A 400 -24.99 7.23 -4.33
C PHE A 400 -23.46 7.12 -4.35
N GLU A 401 -22.77 8.06 -4.99
CA GLU A 401 -21.30 8.15 -4.96
C GLU A 401 -20.79 8.36 -3.53
N LYS A 402 -21.38 9.29 -2.76
CA LYS A 402 -21.01 9.51 -1.35
C LYS A 402 -21.30 8.30 -0.48
N LEU A 403 -22.45 7.65 -0.68
CA LEU A 403 -22.80 6.43 0.04
C LEU A 403 -21.76 5.31 -0.22
N LYS A 404 -21.40 5.08 -1.48
CA LYS A 404 -20.34 4.12 -1.85
C LYS A 404 -19.00 4.52 -1.27
N GLN A 405 -18.63 5.79 -1.38
CA GLN A 405 -17.37 6.30 -0.85
C GLN A 405 -17.27 6.13 0.66
N LEU A 406 -18.33 6.37 1.43
CA LEU A 406 -18.34 6.11 2.87
C LEU A 406 -18.22 4.60 3.16
N ALA A 407 -18.98 3.76 2.45
CA ALA A 407 -18.92 2.31 2.62
C ALA A 407 -17.52 1.75 2.31
N ASP A 408 -16.92 2.16 1.20
CA ASP A 408 -15.57 1.76 0.82
C ASP A 408 -14.51 2.33 1.77
N SER A 409 -14.69 3.57 2.26
CA SER A 409 -13.79 4.17 3.26
C SER A 409 -13.79 3.39 4.56
N LEU A 410 -14.95 2.91 5.03
CA LEU A 410 -15.04 2.03 6.20
C LEU A 410 -14.30 0.69 5.96
N ILE A 411 -14.49 0.06 4.79
CA ILE A 411 -13.81 -1.20 4.45
C ILE A 411 -12.29 -1.01 4.42
N ILE A 412 -11.81 0.08 3.82
CA ILE A 412 -10.39 0.41 3.73
C ILE A 412 -9.82 0.75 5.11
N ALA A 413 -10.52 1.57 5.89
CA ALA A 413 -10.12 1.97 7.23
C ALA A 413 -9.98 0.77 8.17
N ARG A 414 -10.82 -0.26 8.03
CA ARG A 414 -10.70 -1.52 8.77
C ARG A 414 -9.34 -2.21 8.54
N GLU A 415 -8.84 -2.24 7.31
CA GLU A 415 -7.54 -2.87 7.00
C GLU A 415 -6.38 -2.08 7.61
N PHE A 416 -6.43 -0.75 7.55
CA PHE A 416 -5.48 0.11 8.22
C PHE A 416 -5.54 -0.06 9.75
N ALA A 417 -6.75 -0.13 10.33
CA ALA A 417 -6.95 -0.37 11.76
C ALA A 417 -6.31 -1.69 12.22
N ALA A 418 -6.55 -2.78 11.48
CA ALA A 418 -5.95 -4.08 11.77
C ALA A 418 -4.41 -4.01 11.78
N ALA A 419 -3.80 -3.31 10.82
CA ALA A 419 -2.35 -3.12 10.78
C ALA A 419 -1.83 -2.27 11.94
N MET A 420 -2.53 -1.20 12.29
CA MET A 420 -2.15 -0.37 13.43
C MET A 420 -2.27 -1.10 14.77
N ASP A 421 -3.31 -1.90 14.97
CA ASP A 421 -3.47 -2.72 16.18
C ASP A 421 -2.39 -3.80 16.26
N LEU A 422 -2.03 -4.41 15.14
CA LEU A 422 -0.94 -5.38 15.08
C LEU A 422 0.39 -4.77 15.53
N ALA A 423 0.67 -3.54 15.06
CA ALA A 423 1.86 -2.76 15.40
C ALA A 423 1.83 -2.10 16.79
N ASN A 424 0.73 -2.20 17.55
CA ASN A 424 0.50 -1.39 18.75
C ASN A 424 0.71 0.12 18.49
N ALA A 425 0.33 0.61 17.31
CA ALA A 425 0.51 2.01 16.95
C ALA A 425 -0.41 2.92 17.79
N LEU A 426 0.04 4.15 18.07
CA LEU A 426 -0.81 5.16 18.70
C LEU A 426 -2.02 5.50 17.81
N PRO A 427 -3.17 5.87 18.39
CA PRO A 427 -4.31 6.35 17.62
C PRO A 427 -3.97 7.66 16.91
N PHE A 428 -4.64 7.95 15.81
CA PHE A 428 -4.46 9.23 15.15
C PHE A 428 -5.03 10.36 16.02
N PRO A 429 -4.38 11.53 16.09
CA PRO A 429 -4.88 12.69 16.82
C PRO A 429 -5.99 13.39 16.01
N VAL A 430 -7.10 12.69 15.76
CA VAL A 430 -8.26 13.20 15.02
C VAL A 430 -9.54 12.89 15.80
N SER A 431 -10.35 13.92 16.01
CA SER A 431 -11.64 13.85 16.68
C SER A 431 -12.81 13.91 15.70
N THR A 432 -13.99 13.44 16.14
CA THR A 432 -15.23 13.55 15.35
C THR A 432 -15.55 15.01 15.01
N GLY A 433 -15.29 15.95 15.94
CA GLY A 433 -15.54 17.37 15.71
C GLY A 433 -14.74 17.97 14.57
N GLU A 434 -13.50 17.52 14.34
CA GLU A 434 -12.64 18.00 13.26
C GLU A 434 -13.07 17.47 11.88
N VAL A 435 -13.73 16.32 11.84
CA VAL A 435 -14.27 15.72 10.61
C VAL A 435 -15.60 16.36 10.23
N VAL A 436 -16.40 16.76 11.22
CA VAL A 436 -17.75 17.30 11.02
C VAL A 436 -17.78 18.83 10.88
N LYS A 437 -16.81 19.55 11.45
CA LYS A 437 -16.72 21.01 11.31
C LYS A 437 -15.88 21.37 10.09
N LYS A 438 -16.57 21.86 9.06
CA LYS A 438 -16.06 22.84 8.12
C LYS A 438 -16.81 24.15 8.31
#